data_AF-A0A7L3MJF4-F1
#
_entry.id   AF-A0A7L3MJF4-F1
#
_cell.length_a   1.000
_cell.length_b   1.000
_cell.length_c   1.000
_cell.angle_alpha   90.00
_cell.angle_beta   90.00
_cell.angle_gamma   90.00
#
_symmetry.space_group_name_H-M   'P 1'
#
loop_
_entity.id
_entity.type
_entity.pdbx_description
1 polymer ?
#
loop_
_entity_poly.entity_id
_entity_poly.type
_entity_poly.pdbx_seq_one_letter_code
_entity_poly.pdbx_strand_id
1 'polypeptide(L)' 'PQVSDIPIIQVFAEATALPAFPFIFARFDGVLGMGYPSQAIDGITPVFDRILAQHILQEEAFSVYYSRWEPRG' A
#
# COMPACT_ATOMS: atom_id res chain seq x y z
N PRO A 1 5.86 -11.37 -2.85
CA PRO A 1 5.21 -10.30 -2.06
C PRO A 1 3.75 -10.66 -1.79
N GLN A 2 3.28 -10.46 -0.56
CA GLN A 2 1.93 -10.81 -0.13
C GLN A 2 1.34 -9.61 0.60
N VAL A 3 0.06 -9.34 0.42
CA VAL A 3 -0.69 -8.37 1.23
C VAL A 3 -1.66 -9.16 2.09
N SER A 4 -1.42 -9.16 3.40
CA SER A 4 -2.02 -10.14 4.32
C SER A 4 -1.79 -11.56 3.80
N ASP A 5 -2.86 -12.25 3.39
CA ASP A 5 -2.80 -13.62 2.90
C ASP A 5 -3.00 -13.73 1.38
N ILE A 6 -3.15 -12.61 0.68
CA ILE A 6 -3.42 -12.59 -0.76
C ILE A 6 -2.10 -12.55 -1.53
N PRO A 7 -1.73 -13.63 -2.27
CA PRO A 7 -0.56 -13.60 -3.13
C PRO A 7 -0.82 -12.68 -4.33
N ILE A 8 0.09 -11.74 -4.56
CA ILE A 8 0.03 -10.81 -5.69
C ILE A 8 1.37 -10.72 -6.40
N ILE A 9 1.31 -10.61 -7.73
CA ILE A 9 2.46 -10.22 -8.54
C ILE A 9 2.34 -8.72 -8.78
N GLN A 10 3.20 -7.94 -8.15
CA GLN A 10 3.17 -6.47 -8.20
C GLN A 10 4.53 -5.92 -8.62
N VAL A 11 4.53 -5.00 -9.58
CA VAL A 11 5.67 -4.13 -9.86
C VAL A 11 5.64 -2.96 -8.89
N PHE A 12 6.75 -2.68 -8.22
CA PHE A 12 6.88 -1.55 -7.30
C PHE A 12 8.21 -0.83 -7.55
N ALA A 13 8.26 0.45 -7.18
CA ALA A 13 9.48 1.24 -7.31
C ALA A 13 10.45 0.93 -6.17
N GLU A 14 11.72 0.71 -6.51
CA GLU A 14 12.82 0.67 -5.55
C GLU A 14 13.31 2.10 -5.30
N ALA A 15 13.29 2.52 -4.03
CA ALA A 15 13.83 3.83 -3.65
C ALA A 15 15.35 3.76 -3.53
N THR A 16 16.07 4.36 -4.49
CA THR A 16 17.54 4.44 -4.48
C THR A 16 18.07 5.72 -3.82
N ALA A 17 17.21 6.73 -3.67
CA ALA A 17 17.50 7.96 -2.97
C ALA A 17 16.23 8.42 -2.24
N LEU A 18 16.38 8.79 -0.97
CA LEU A 18 15.32 9.34 -0.13
C LEU A 18 15.81 10.62 0.56
N PRO A 19 14.98 11.65 0.69
CA PRO A 19 15.30 12.82 1.52
C PRO A 19 15.57 12.38 2.96
N ALA A 20 16.65 12.88 3.57
CA ALA A 20 17.00 12.51 4.94
C ALA A 20 15.87 12.86 5.93
N PHE A 21 15.25 14.02 5.79
CA PHE A 21 14.06 14.42 6.54
C PHE A 21 12.85 14.39 5.58
N PRO A 22 11.72 13.77 5.94
CA PRO A 22 11.37 13.19 7.25
C PRO A 22 11.76 11.70 7.45
N PHE A 23 12.33 11.03 6.45
CA PHE A 23 12.44 9.57 6.44
C PHE A 23 13.39 8.98 7.51
N ILE A 24 14.39 9.73 7.99
CA ILE A 24 15.28 9.27 9.07
C ILE A 24 14.54 9.01 10.39
N PHE A 25 13.39 9.65 10.60
CA PHE A 25 12.55 9.45 11.78
C PHE A 25 11.31 8.60 11.49
N ALA A 26 11.14 8.15 10.25
CA ALA A 26 10.01 7.31 9.90
C ALA A 26 10.11 5.98 10.66
N ARG A 27 8.99 5.54 11.21
CA ARG A 27 8.83 4.18 11.76
C ARG A 27 8.25 3.21 10.74
N PHE A 28 8.36 3.53 9.45
CA PHE A 28 7.88 2.75 8.31
C PHE A 28 8.97 2.68 7.24
N ASP A 29 9.04 1.56 6.51
CA ASP A 29 10.07 1.32 5.49
C ASP A 29 9.63 1.72 4.07
N GLY A 30 8.33 1.90 3.85
CA GLY A 30 7.78 2.27 2.54
C GLY A 30 6.31 2.65 2.61
N VAL A 31 5.73 2.90 1.42
CA VAL A 31 4.34 3.30 1.26
C VAL A 31 3.65 2.37 0.29
N LEU A 32 2.46 1.90 0.65
CA LEU A 32 1.56 1.17 -0.26
C LEU A 32 0.43 2.10 -0.70
N GLY A 33 0.40 2.42 -1.99
CA GLY A 33 -0.62 3.28 -2.57
C GLY A 33 -1.97 2.57 -2.70
N MET A 34 -3.03 3.21 -2.18
CA MET A 34 -4.43 2.76 -2.29
C MET A 34 -5.28 3.67 -3.19
N GLY A 35 -4.62 4.46 -4.04
CA GLY A 35 -5.27 5.37 -5.00
C GLY A 35 -5.60 4.70 -6.34
N TYR A 36 -6.29 5.45 -7.20
CA TYR A 36 -6.69 4.99 -8.53
C TYR A 36 -5.50 4.88 -9.51
N PRO A 37 -5.60 4.01 -10.55
CA PRO A 37 -4.56 3.88 -11.58
C PRO A 37 -4.17 5.18 -12.28
N SER A 38 -5.11 6.13 -12.39
CA SER A 38 -4.85 7.44 -13.03
C SER A 38 -3.84 8.30 -12.26
N GLN A 39 -3.58 7.99 -10.99
CA GLN A 39 -2.60 8.68 -10.15
C GLN A 39 -1.28 7.91 -10.05
N ALA A 40 -1.20 6.73 -10.66
CA ALA A 40 0.02 5.94 -10.65
C ALA A 40 1.04 6.53 -11.63
N ILE A 41 2.26 6.74 -11.14
CA ILE A 41 3.41 7.09 -11.98
C ILE A 41 3.69 5.91 -12.92
N ASP A 42 4.07 6.23 -14.16
CA ASP A 42 4.37 5.27 -15.23
C ASP A 42 3.21 4.30 -15.58
N GLY A 43 1.97 4.63 -15.17
CA GLY A 43 0.79 3.82 -15.44
C GLY A 43 0.82 2.44 -14.77
N ILE A 44 1.63 2.27 -13.72
CA ILE A 44 1.75 1.00 -13.00
C ILE A 44 0.41 0.66 -12.34
N THR A 45 -0.14 -0.51 -12.64
CA THR A 45 -1.38 -0.99 -12.00
C THR A 45 -1.20 -1.04 -10.47
N PRO A 46 -2.05 -0.34 -9.69
CA PRO A 46 -2.02 -0.38 -8.24
C PRO A 46 -2.29 -1.77 -7.68
N VAL A 47 -1.92 -1.96 -6.42
CA VAL A 47 -2.09 -3.23 -5.71
C VAL A 47 -3.57 -3.63 -5.63
N PHE A 48 -4.44 -2.69 -5.27
CA PHE A 48 -5.86 -3.01 -5.08
C PHE A 48 -6.54 -3.39 -6.40
N ASP A 49 -6.24 -2.70 -7.51
CA ASP A 49 -6.71 -3.09 -8.85
C ASP A 49 -6.29 -4.52 -9.24
N ARG A 50 -5.07 -4.95 -8.87
CA ARG A 50 -4.66 -6.34 -9.09
C ARG A 50 -5.44 -7.33 -8.23
N ILE A 51 -5.82 -6.96 -7.01
CA ILE A 51 -6.68 -7.80 -6.15
C ILE A 51 -8.08 -7.89 -6.73
N LEU A 52 -8.65 -6.77 -7.21
CA LEU A 52 -9.96 -6.74 -7.88
C LEU A 52 -10.00 -7.69 -9.08
N ALA A 53 -8.94 -7.70 -9.90
CA ALA A 53 -8.83 -8.56 -11.08
C ALA A 53 -8.78 -10.07 -10.77
N GLN A 54 -8.50 -10.47 -9.52
CA GLN A 54 -8.56 -11.87 -9.11
C GLN A 54 -9.99 -12.35 -8.79
N HIS A 55 -10.95 -11.43 -8.64
CA HIS A 55 -12.36 -11.72 -8.28
C HIS A 55 -12.52 -12.60 -7.03
N ILE A 56 -11.65 -12.41 -6.04
CA ILE A 56 -11.65 -13.17 -4.77
C ILE A 56 -12.37 -12.46 -3.63
N LEU A 57 -12.69 -11.16 -3.79
CA LEU A 57 -13.35 -10.36 -2.76
C LEU A 57 -14.87 -10.56 -2.82
N GLN A 58 -15.51 -10.57 -1.66
CA GLN A 58 -16.98 -10.55 -1.58
C GLN A 58 -17.57 -9.22 -2.03
N GLU A 59 -16.86 -8.13 -1.72
CA GLU A 59 -17.20 -6.76 -2.14
C GLU A 59 -15.92 -6.10 -2.68
N GLU A 60 -16.05 -5.33 -3.75
CA GLU A 60 -14.94 -4.57 -4.37
C GLU A 60 -14.60 -3.31 -3.55
N ALA A 61 -14.39 -3.48 -2.25
CA ALA A 61 -14.17 -2.40 -1.29
C ALA A 61 -13.10 -2.77 -0.26
N PHE A 62 -12.49 -1.75 0.32
CA PHE A 62 -11.64 -1.87 1.50
C PHE A 62 -12.06 -0.81 2.53
N SER A 63 -11.77 -1.06 3.79
CA SER A 63 -12.06 -0.12 4.88
C SER A 63 -10.82 0.07 5.74
N VAL A 64 -10.75 1.24 6.38
CA VAL A 64 -9.65 1.62 7.28
C VAL A 64 -10.26 2.05 8.60
N TYR A 65 -9.75 1.51 9.70
CA TYR A 65 -10.19 1.83 11.05
C TYR A 65 -9.00 2.25 11.90
N TYR A 66 -9.13 3.38 12.59
CA TYR A 66 -8.17 3.86 13.58
C TYR A 66 -8.81 3.85 14.97
N SER A 67 -8.20 3.15 15.92
CA SER A 67 -8.62 3.21 17.31
C SER A 67 -8.05 4.46 17.98
N ARG A 68 -8.77 4.99 18.99
CA ARG A 68 -8.30 6.13 19.81
C ARG A 68 -7.35 5.69 20.93
N TRP A 69 -6.87 4.45 20.90
CA TRP A 69 -6.11 3.89 22.00
C TRP A 69 -4.67 4.43 21.97
N GLU A 70 -4.32 5.19 23.01
CA GLU A 70 -2.94 5.51 23.34
C GLU A 70 -2.39 4.37 24.22
N PRO A 71 -1.30 3.69 23.82
CA PRO A 71 -0.58 2.83 24.74
C PRO A 71 -0.15 3.64 25.95
N ARG A 72 -0.75 3.38 27.11
CA ARG A 72 -0.10 3.77 28.37
C ARG A 72 1.17 2.93 28.46
N GLY A 73 2.31 3.60 28.44
CA GLY A 73 3.61 3.00 28.75
C GLY A 73 3.59 2.28 30.10
#